data_AF-A0A4S3J046-F1
#
_entry.id   AF-A0A4S3J046-F1
#
_cell.length_a   1.000
_cell.length_b   1.000
_cell.length_c   1.000
_cell.angle_alpha   90.00
_cell.angle_beta   90.00
_cell.angle_gamma   90.00
#
_symmetry.space_group_name_H-M   'P 1'
#
loop_
_entity.id
_entity.type
_entity.pdbx_description
1 polymer ?
#
loop_
_entity_poly.entity_id
_entity_poly.type
_entity_poly.pdbx_seq_one_letter_code
_entity_poly.pdbx_strand_id
1 'polypeptide(L)'
;MELIQRSQSPLSSTPTPNPKPTSTALPPPSEDDAGRASIIQAAYSAHEIYSHADLHKITAYARARGIRIIPEIDMPSHASAGWRQVDPEMVTCTDSWWSNDVWELHTAVEPNPGQLDIIYDGTYEVVRDVYNELSDIFPDHWFHVGGGEIQPNCFNFSSHVREWFAEDPKRTYHDLLQHWVDRAAPIFRSYSDRRRLIMWEMSSSRGYDVIVSSADFMYLDCGHGGWVTNDPRYNVMNNPDANTPNSNYLGNGGSWCAPYKAWQRIYNYDFTLNLTDAQAKHIIGATAPLWTEQADDVTVSSLLWPRAAALAELVWSGNRDAKGRKRTTEMTQRIINFREYLVANGIMATVLVPKYCLQHPHACDLYQNQTAIK
;
A
#
# COMPACT_ATOMS: atom_id res chain seq x y z
N MET A 1 9.50 -20.10 11.36
CA MET A 1 9.08 -20.85 12.55
C MET A 1 9.62 -20.08 13.74
N GLU A 2 8.88 -20.03 14.85
CA GLU A 2 9.30 -19.47 16.17
C GLU A 2 9.27 -17.94 16.30
N LEU A 3 8.95 -17.28 17.43
CA LEU A 3 8.16 -17.50 18.68
C LEU A 3 8.44 -16.21 19.53
N ILE A 4 7.71 -15.98 20.63
CA ILE A 4 7.99 -15.05 21.79
C ILE A 4 7.40 -13.62 21.69
N GLN A 5 6.99 -12.91 22.75
CA GLN A 5 6.13 -13.11 23.93
C GLN A 5 6.03 -11.73 24.62
N ARG A 6 4.92 -11.44 25.30
CA ARG A 6 4.57 -10.16 25.95
C ARG A 6 5.05 -10.06 27.41
N SER A 7 5.16 -8.84 27.91
CA SER A 7 4.77 -8.50 29.29
C SER A 7 4.01 -7.17 29.34
N GLN A 8 3.06 -7.06 30.29
CA GLN A 8 2.20 -5.90 30.53
C GLN A 8 2.56 -5.28 31.88
N SER A 9 2.36 -3.96 32.04
CA SER A 9 1.60 -3.39 33.16
C SER A 9 1.34 -1.87 32.97
N PRO A 10 0.31 -1.30 33.62
CA PRO A 10 -0.37 -0.06 33.22
C PRO A 10 -0.21 1.08 34.24
N LEU A 11 -0.71 2.29 33.93
CA LEU A 11 -1.33 3.30 34.83
C LEU A 11 -1.69 4.56 33.99
N SER A 12 -2.95 4.97 33.81
CA SER A 12 -3.81 5.80 34.70
C SER A 12 -3.33 7.24 34.94
N SER A 13 -4.01 8.23 34.34
CA SER A 13 -4.68 9.33 35.08
C SER A 13 -5.42 10.32 34.15
N THR A 14 -6.46 10.95 34.69
CA THR A 14 -7.45 11.83 34.05
C THR A 14 -7.07 13.32 34.08
N PRO A 15 -7.60 14.17 33.19
CA PRO A 15 -7.18 15.57 33.00
C PRO A 15 -8.08 16.61 33.72
N THR A 16 -7.55 17.81 33.93
CA THR A 16 -8.28 19.02 34.36
C THR A 16 -8.44 20.03 33.20
N PRO A 17 -9.43 20.95 33.25
CA PRO A 17 -9.95 21.63 32.07
C PRO A 17 -9.41 23.05 31.84
N ASN A 18 -9.26 23.42 30.56
CA ASN A 18 -8.83 24.74 30.08
C ASN A 18 -9.95 25.81 30.11
N PRO A 19 -9.62 27.09 30.33
CA PRO A 19 -10.55 28.21 30.13
C PRO A 19 -10.59 28.72 28.67
N LYS A 20 -11.72 29.35 28.31
CA LYS A 20 -12.09 29.86 26.98
C LYS A 20 -11.28 31.09 26.50
N PRO A 21 -11.16 31.32 25.17
CA PRO A 21 -10.30 32.35 24.59
C PRO A 21 -11.02 33.68 24.31
N THR A 22 -10.29 34.79 24.45
CA THR A 22 -10.64 36.13 23.96
C THR A 22 -10.02 36.38 22.59
N SER A 23 -10.78 37.05 21.72
CA SER A 23 -10.45 37.41 20.35
C SER A 23 -9.36 38.48 20.25
N THR A 24 -8.28 38.16 19.56
CA THR A 24 -7.31 39.11 18.96
C THR A 24 -6.94 38.60 17.56
N ALA A 25 -6.60 39.53 16.66
CA ALA A 25 -6.18 39.25 15.28
C ALA A 25 -5.17 38.09 15.19
N LEU A 26 -5.32 37.27 14.14
CA LEU A 26 -4.49 36.09 13.91
C LEU A 26 -3.01 36.49 13.86
N PRO A 27 -2.14 35.90 14.70
CA PRO A 27 -0.71 36.12 14.61
C PRO A 27 -0.19 35.65 13.25
N PRO A 28 1.01 36.10 12.82
CA PRO A 28 1.69 35.47 11.69
C PRO A 28 1.80 33.96 11.93
N PRO A 29 1.75 33.14 10.86
CA PRO A 29 1.85 31.69 10.99
C PRO A 29 3.08 31.32 11.83
N SER A 30 2.91 30.41 12.80
CA SER A 30 4.03 29.88 13.58
C SER A 30 5.02 29.18 12.66
N GLU A 31 6.24 28.89 13.12
CA GLU A 31 7.20 28.05 12.36
C GLU A 31 6.55 26.72 11.91
N ASP A 32 5.66 26.15 12.74
CA ASP A 32 4.83 24.97 12.39
C ASP A 32 3.92 25.20 11.17
N ASP A 33 3.33 26.39 11.04
CA ASP A 33 2.49 26.74 9.89
C ASP A 33 3.33 26.99 8.62
N ALA A 34 4.59 27.42 8.76
CA ALA A 34 5.52 27.57 7.64
C ALA A 34 6.01 26.21 7.08
N GLY A 35 6.26 25.23 7.96
CA GLY A 35 6.58 23.85 7.56
C GLY A 35 5.39 23.14 6.89
N ARG A 36 4.16 23.33 7.39
CA ARG A 36 2.94 22.86 6.71
C ARG A 36 2.75 23.50 5.34
N ALA A 37 3.02 24.81 5.24
CA ALA A 37 2.96 25.53 3.97
C ALA A 37 4.03 25.09 2.96
N SER A 38 5.07 24.35 3.38
CA SER A 38 6.13 23.85 2.50
C SER A 38 5.80 22.47 1.91
N ILE A 39 5.33 21.50 2.70
CA ILE A 39 5.02 20.13 2.23
C ILE A 39 4.00 20.13 1.08
N ILE A 40 2.91 20.88 1.23
CA ILE A 40 1.81 20.89 0.25
C ILE A 40 2.19 21.56 -1.08
N GLN A 41 3.34 22.22 -1.17
CA GLN A 41 3.85 22.76 -2.45
C GLN A 41 4.22 21.66 -3.44
N ALA A 42 4.42 20.43 -2.95
CA ALA A 42 4.67 19.27 -3.78
C ALA A 42 3.40 18.56 -4.27
N ALA A 43 2.20 19.02 -3.87
CA ALA A 43 0.94 18.50 -4.41
C ALA A 43 0.83 18.80 -5.91
N TYR A 44 0.12 17.93 -6.65
CA TYR A 44 -0.07 18.11 -8.10
C TYR A 44 -0.72 19.45 -8.45
N SER A 45 -1.66 19.92 -7.62
CA SER A 45 -2.20 21.27 -7.69
C SER A 45 -2.79 21.71 -6.35
N ALA A 46 -3.12 23.00 -6.25
CA ALA A 46 -3.81 23.56 -5.08
C ALA A 46 -5.20 22.96 -4.82
N HIS A 47 -5.79 22.23 -5.77
CA HIS A 47 -7.09 21.57 -5.63
C HIS A 47 -6.98 20.08 -5.31
N GLU A 48 -5.77 19.53 -5.32
CA GLU A 48 -5.48 18.10 -5.09
C GLU A 48 -4.76 17.92 -3.74
N ILE A 49 -5.33 18.53 -2.70
CA ILE A 49 -4.82 18.52 -1.33
C ILE A 49 -5.91 18.00 -0.40
N TYR A 50 -5.59 17.01 0.43
CA TYR A 50 -6.46 16.58 1.52
C TYR A 50 -6.26 17.48 2.74
N SER A 51 -7.17 18.44 2.95
CA SER A 51 -7.12 19.26 4.16
C SER A 51 -7.45 18.45 5.41
N HIS A 52 -7.09 18.93 6.60
CA HIS A 52 -7.53 18.31 7.87
C HIS A 52 -9.05 18.15 7.95
N ALA A 53 -9.81 19.11 7.41
CA ALA A 53 -11.26 19.00 7.35
C ALA A 53 -11.71 17.85 6.44
N ASP A 54 -11.02 17.60 5.33
CA ASP A 54 -11.33 16.47 4.45
C ASP A 54 -10.96 15.14 5.09
N LEU A 55 -9.82 15.04 5.77
CA LEU A 55 -9.44 13.85 6.54
C LEU A 55 -10.46 13.54 7.65
N HIS A 56 -10.95 14.56 8.36
CA HIS A 56 -12.02 14.38 9.35
C HIS A 56 -13.35 13.95 8.70
N LYS A 57 -13.71 14.48 7.54
CA LYS A 57 -14.90 14.03 6.80
C LYS A 57 -14.76 12.57 6.36
N ILE A 58 -13.60 12.17 5.80
CA ILE A 58 -13.32 10.80 5.35
C ILE A 58 -13.41 9.83 6.52
N THR A 59 -12.73 10.13 7.63
CA THR A 59 -12.74 9.27 8.83
C THR A 59 -14.13 9.18 9.46
N ALA A 60 -14.90 10.28 9.52
CA ALA A 60 -16.28 10.27 10.01
C ALA A 60 -17.22 9.45 9.10
N TYR A 61 -17.08 9.61 7.78
CA TYR A 61 -17.89 8.89 6.80
C TYR A 61 -17.65 7.37 6.85
N ALA A 62 -16.38 6.97 6.99
CA ALA A 62 -15.97 5.59 7.19
C ALA A 62 -16.48 5.02 8.52
N ARG A 63 -16.34 5.78 9.61
CA ARG A 63 -16.82 5.40 10.94
C ARG A 63 -18.32 5.14 10.97
N ALA A 64 -19.12 5.96 10.28
CA ALA A 64 -20.57 5.76 10.15
C ALA A 64 -20.96 4.43 9.49
N ARG A 65 -20.01 3.75 8.83
CA ARG A 65 -20.18 2.46 8.15
C ARG A 65 -19.36 1.33 8.79
N GLY A 66 -18.77 1.57 9.97
CA GLY A 66 -17.93 0.59 10.64
C GLY A 66 -16.60 0.29 9.93
N ILE A 67 -16.12 1.23 9.09
CA ILE A 67 -14.86 1.12 8.35
C ILE A 67 -13.77 1.87 9.11
N ARG A 68 -12.62 1.22 9.30
CA ARG A 68 -11.41 1.82 9.87
C ARG A 68 -10.61 2.47 8.75
N ILE A 69 -10.10 3.69 8.97
CA ILE A 69 -9.11 4.32 8.10
C ILE A 69 -7.76 4.18 8.80
N ILE A 70 -6.84 3.48 8.17
CA ILE A 70 -5.47 3.27 8.65
C ILE A 70 -4.58 4.05 7.67
N PRO A 71 -3.93 5.14 8.10
CA PRO A 71 -3.07 5.92 7.23
C PRO A 71 -1.77 5.17 6.93
N GLU A 72 -1.23 5.42 5.74
CA GLU A 72 0.12 5.04 5.36
C GLU A 72 0.93 6.29 5.00
N ILE A 73 2.13 6.37 5.55
CA ILE A 73 3.20 7.23 5.05
C ILE A 73 4.40 6.32 4.85
N ASP A 74 4.71 6.01 3.58
CA ASP A 74 5.76 5.04 3.27
C ASP A 74 7.14 5.65 3.53
N MET A 75 7.94 4.95 4.32
CA MET A 75 9.28 5.35 4.73
C MET A 75 10.17 4.12 4.96
N PRO A 76 11.49 4.21 4.73
CA PRO A 76 12.22 5.38 4.24
C PRO A 76 12.36 5.40 2.70
N SER A 77 11.89 4.37 1.98
CA SER A 77 11.74 4.46 0.53
C SER A 77 10.55 5.35 0.15
N HIS A 78 10.26 5.48 -1.15
CA HIS A 78 9.07 6.20 -1.64
C HIS A 78 8.95 7.63 -1.08
N ALA A 79 10.08 8.31 -0.90
CA ALA A 79 10.17 9.58 -0.18
C ALA A 79 10.95 10.63 -0.99
N SER A 80 10.23 11.60 -1.56
CA SER A 80 10.80 12.71 -2.34
C SER A 80 9.94 13.96 -2.20
N ALA A 81 8.74 13.93 -2.79
CA ALA A 81 7.75 15.00 -2.72
C ALA A 81 7.30 15.25 -1.26
N GLY A 82 7.17 16.51 -0.89
CA GLY A 82 6.79 16.95 0.46
C GLY A 82 8.00 17.05 1.39
N TRP A 83 8.73 15.95 1.57
CA TRP A 83 9.90 15.88 2.45
C TRP A 83 11.00 16.87 2.04
N ARG A 84 11.33 16.93 0.75
CA ARG A 84 12.34 17.84 0.20
C ARG A 84 12.04 19.32 0.46
N GLN A 85 10.77 19.68 0.57
CA GLN A 85 10.34 21.07 0.80
C GLN A 85 10.51 21.49 2.27
N VAL A 86 10.57 20.53 3.19
CA VAL A 86 10.90 20.80 4.59
C VAL A 86 12.41 20.93 4.74
N ASP A 87 13.14 19.92 4.26
CA ASP A 87 14.58 19.88 4.33
C ASP A 87 15.16 19.11 3.13
N PRO A 88 15.91 19.76 2.22
CA PRO A 88 16.53 19.06 1.10
C PRO A 88 17.58 18.02 1.51
N GLU A 89 18.21 18.13 2.69
CA GLU A 89 19.23 17.18 3.17
C GLU A 89 18.61 15.87 3.70
N MET A 90 17.32 15.88 4.06
CA MET A 90 16.63 14.68 4.57
C MET A 90 16.27 13.64 3.51
N VAL A 91 16.47 13.97 2.22
CA VAL A 91 16.18 13.08 1.09
C VAL A 91 17.41 12.92 0.21
N THR A 92 17.61 11.72 -0.34
CA THR A 92 18.71 11.40 -1.25
C THR A 92 18.18 10.93 -2.60
N CYS A 93 19.02 11.06 -3.64
CA CYS A 93 18.79 10.67 -5.04
C CYS A 93 17.54 11.24 -5.74
N THR A 94 16.87 12.24 -5.18
CA THR A 94 15.65 12.83 -5.76
C THR A 94 15.88 13.48 -7.13
N ASP A 95 17.09 13.97 -7.40
CA ASP A 95 17.51 14.52 -8.71
C ASP A 95 18.25 13.49 -9.59
N SER A 96 18.32 12.22 -9.14
CA SER A 96 18.97 11.18 -9.93
C SER A 96 18.09 10.75 -11.11
N TRP A 97 18.73 10.25 -12.16
CA TRP A 97 18.03 9.43 -13.13
C TRP A 97 17.79 8.04 -12.53
N TRP A 98 16.53 7.59 -12.50
CA TRP A 98 16.16 6.28 -11.92
C TRP A 98 16.87 5.08 -12.57
N SER A 99 17.36 5.25 -13.81
CA SER A 99 18.38 4.42 -14.46
C SER A 99 18.04 2.93 -14.68
N ASN A 100 16.78 2.58 -14.91
CA ASN A 100 16.44 1.20 -15.30
C ASN A 100 16.87 0.83 -16.74
N ASP A 101 17.24 1.81 -17.57
CA ASP A 101 17.92 1.60 -18.86
C ASP A 101 19.38 1.16 -18.69
N VAL A 102 20.00 1.46 -17.55
CA VAL A 102 21.31 0.95 -17.12
C VAL A 102 21.17 0.37 -15.71
N TRP A 103 20.66 -0.86 -15.64
CA TRP A 103 20.24 -1.52 -14.39
C TRP A 103 21.27 -1.43 -13.26
N GLU A 104 22.57 -1.43 -13.56
CA GLU A 104 23.60 -1.48 -12.52
C GLU A 104 23.67 -0.17 -11.72
N LEU A 105 23.13 0.92 -12.30
CA LEU A 105 23.06 2.25 -11.72
C LEU A 105 21.65 2.63 -11.24
N HIS A 106 20.67 1.72 -11.30
CA HIS A 106 19.28 2.04 -10.96
C HIS A 106 19.16 2.57 -9.52
N THR A 107 18.34 3.59 -9.30
CA THR A 107 18.12 4.20 -7.96
C THR A 107 16.69 4.03 -7.45
N ALA A 108 15.78 3.54 -8.29
CA ALA A 108 14.37 3.28 -7.99
C ALA A 108 13.85 2.14 -8.88
N VAL A 109 12.85 1.37 -8.41
CA VAL A 109 12.18 0.37 -9.26
C VAL A 109 11.28 1.03 -10.32
N GLU A 110 10.83 2.25 -10.05
CA GLU A 110 9.99 3.09 -10.90
C GLU A 110 10.40 4.57 -10.76
N PRO A 111 10.15 5.43 -11.76
CA PRO A 111 10.19 6.86 -11.55
C PRO A 111 8.97 7.26 -10.69
N ASN A 112 9.08 8.15 -9.71
CA ASN A 112 10.13 9.13 -9.41
C ASN A 112 11.07 8.66 -8.27
N PRO A 113 12.42 8.73 -8.42
CA PRO A 113 13.32 8.28 -7.36
C PRO A 113 13.33 9.21 -6.13
N GLY A 114 13.69 8.63 -4.99
CA GLY A 114 13.93 9.35 -3.75
C GLY A 114 13.72 8.47 -2.52
N GLN A 115 14.61 8.63 -1.54
CA GLN A 115 14.50 7.97 -0.24
C GLN A 115 14.94 8.93 0.86
N LEU A 116 14.42 8.74 2.07
CA LEU A 116 14.91 9.47 3.24
C LEU A 116 16.39 9.12 3.50
N ASP A 117 17.18 10.14 3.84
CA ASP A 117 18.54 9.94 4.33
C ASP A 117 18.48 9.37 5.75
N ILE A 118 18.88 8.10 5.88
CA ILE A 118 18.78 7.34 7.14
C ILE A 118 19.81 7.82 8.17
N ILE A 119 20.91 8.44 7.77
CA ILE A 119 21.99 8.86 8.68
C ILE A 119 21.81 10.32 9.11
N TYR A 120 21.20 11.15 8.28
CA TYR A 120 20.93 12.53 8.62
C TYR A 120 19.99 12.66 9.84
N ASP A 121 20.46 13.32 10.91
CA ASP A 121 19.70 13.42 12.17
C ASP A 121 18.38 14.20 12.00
N GLY A 122 18.37 15.24 11.15
CA GLY A 122 17.18 16.07 10.89
C GLY A 122 16.02 15.27 10.28
N THR A 123 16.30 14.16 9.60
CA THR A 123 15.28 13.25 9.07
C THR A 123 14.31 12.80 10.16
N TYR A 124 14.83 12.42 11.33
CA TYR A 124 14.02 11.86 12.41
C TYR A 124 13.18 12.91 13.15
N GLU A 125 13.60 14.17 13.13
CA GLU A 125 12.82 15.27 13.69
C GLU A 125 11.59 15.54 12.83
N VAL A 126 11.80 15.71 11.52
CA VAL A 126 10.71 15.96 10.57
C VAL A 126 9.75 14.77 10.50
N VAL A 127 10.27 13.54 10.45
CA VAL A 127 9.45 12.31 10.47
C VAL A 127 8.59 12.23 11.73
N ARG A 128 9.13 12.55 12.91
CA ARG A 128 8.36 12.55 14.16
C ARG A 128 7.21 13.55 14.10
N ASP A 129 7.47 14.75 13.62
CA ASP A 129 6.49 15.83 13.67
C ASP A 129 5.34 15.56 12.68
N VAL A 130 5.65 15.13 11.45
CA VAL A 130 4.66 14.66 10.47
C VAL A 130 3.86 13.47 10.99
N TYR A 131 4.54 12.47 11.58
CA TYR A 131 3.89 11.27 12.11
C TYR A 131 2.93 11.59 13.27
N ASN A 132 3.33 12.47 14.19
CA ASN A 132 2.52 12.85 15.34
C ASN A 132 1.28 13.64 14.90
N GLU A 133 1.44 14.60 13.99
CA GLU A 133 0.33 15.38 13.46
C GLU A 133 -0.72 14.49 12.77
N LEU A 134 -0.30 13.57 11.90
CA LEU A 134 -1.21 12.64 11.26
C LEU A 134 -1.84 11.67 12.28
N SER A 135 -1.06 11.21 13.25
CA SER A 135 -1.56 10.33 14.31
C SER A 135 -2.67 10.97 15.14
N ASP A 136 -2.65 12.30 15.34
CA ASP A 136 -3.71 13.04 16.04
C ASP A 136 -5.02 13.11 15.22
N ILE A 137 -4.93 13.06 13.90
CA ILE A 137 -6.08 13.12 12.98
C ILE A 137 -6.73 11.73 12.81
N PHE A 138 -5.92 10.68 12.71
CA PHE A 138 -6.39 9.32 12.46
C PHE A 138 -6.64 8.56 13.77
N PRO A 139 -7.91 8.27 14.12
CA PRO A 139 -8.25 7.74 15.44
C PRO A 139 -7.90 6.25 15.63
N ASP A 140 -7.46 5.57 14.59
CA ASP A 140 -7.14 4.15 14.66
C ASP A 140 -5.80 3.92 15.37
N HIS A 141 -5.71 2.80 16.10
CA HIS A 141 -4.48 2.43 16.79
C HIS A 141 -3.42 1.88 15.83
N TRP A 142 -3.79 1.51 14.61
CA TRP A 142 -2.88 1.04 13.59
C TRP A 142 -2.39 2.22 12.73
N PHE A 143 -1.12 2.20 12.35
CA PHE A 143 -0.51 3.16 11.44
C PHE A 143 0.44 2.38 10.53
N HIS A 144 0.34 2.56 9.21
CA HIS A 144 1.25 1.93 8.27
C HIS A 144 2.45 2.86 8.03
N VAL A 145 3.66 2.38 8.28
CA VAL A 145 4.90 3.18 8.14
C VAL A 145 5.71 2.73 6.92
N GLY A 146 5.12 1.90 6.07
CA GLY A 146 5.69 1.47 4.80
C GLY A 146 6.84 0.48 4.97
N GLY A 147 7.97 0.76 4.34
CA GLY A 147 9.17 -0.06 4.44
C GLY A 147 9.35 -1.05 3.27
N GLY A 148 8.78 -0.72 2.11
CA GLY A 148 9.04 -1.45 0.87
C GLY A 148 10.33 -0.97 0.18
N GLU A 149 10.86 -1.81 -0.72
CA GLU A 149 11.67 -1.40 -1.88
C GLU A 149 12.82 -0.41 -1.63
N ILE A 150 13.65 -0.71 -0.63
CA ILE A 150 14.87 0.06 -0.34
C ILE A 150 15.93 -0.18 -1.42
N GLN A 151 16.38 0.88 -2.08
CA GLN A 151 17.35 0.89 -3.15
C GLN A 151 18.74 1.32 -2.66
N PRO A 152 19.73 0.41 -2.65
CA PRO A 152 21.09 0.70 -2.19
C PRO A 152 21.73 1.89 -2.92
N ASN A 153 21.63 1.92 -4.25
CA ASN A 153 22.27 2.92 -5.10
C ASN A 153 21.78 4.35 -4.86
N CYS A 154 20.54 4.53 -4.37
CA CYS A 154 20.02 5.84 -4.02
C CYS A 154 20.86 6.51 -2.91
N PHE A 155 21.39 5.72 -1.97
CA PHE A 155 22.18 6.24 -0.86
C PHE A 155 23.60 6.68 -1.27
N ASN A 156 24.09 6.30 -2.46
CA ASN A 156 25.37 6.81 -2.96
C ASN A 156 25.34 8.33 -3.21
N PHE A 157 24.16 8.92 -3.35
CA PHE A 157 23.97 10.36 -3.53
C PHE A 157 24.07 11.14 -2.21
N SER A 158 23.94 10.47 -1.06
CA SER A 158 24.09 11.08 0.26
C SER A 158 25.56 11.13 0.68
N SER A 159 26.04 12.30 1.14
CA SER A 159 27.34 12.39 1.83
C SER A 159 27.30 11.69 3.19
N HIS A 160 26.22 11.85 3.96
CA HIS A 160 26.09 11.26 5.29
C HIS A 160 26.20 9.73 5.25
N VAL A 161 25.49 9.09 4.32
CA VAL A 161 25.54 7.63 4.19
C VAL A 161 26.91 7.16 3.65
N ARG A 162 27.50 7.88 2.69
CA ARG A 162 28.85 7.55 2.19
C ARG A 162 29.91 7.67 3.27
N GLU A 163 29.86 8.71 4.10
CA GLU A 163 30.77 8.91 5.22
C GLU A 163 30.56 7.81 6.28
N TRP A 164 29.30 7.48 6.60
CA TRP A 164 28.97 6.39 7.50
C TRP A 164 29.53 5.04 7.03
N PHE A 165 29.46 4.70 5.74
CA PHE A 165 30.11 3.49 5.22
C PHE A 165 31.65 3.59 5.20
N ALA A 166 32.21 4.78 5.00
CA ALA A 166 33.65 5.00 5.00
C ALA A 166 34.28 4.88 6.41
N GLU A 167 33.54 5.26 7.46
CA GLU A 167 33.97 5.13 8.86
C GLU A 167 34.18 3.68 9.30
N ASP A 168 33.32 2.77 8.85
CA ASP A 168 33.44 1.34 9.12
C ASP A 168 33.08 0.53 7.86
N PRO A 169 34.09 0.05 7.11
CA PRO A 169 33.88 -0.67 5.84
C PRO A 169 33.26 -2.06 6.02
N LYS A 170 33.01 -2.51 7.26
CA LYS A 170 32.27 -3.76 7.52
C LYS A 170 30.75 -3.57 7.51
N ARG A 171 30.29 -2.32 7.59
CA ARG A 171 28.86 -1.98 7.53
C ARG A 171 28.27 -2.42 6.18
N THR A 172 27.05 -2.90 6.23
CA THR A 172 26.26 -3.36 5.08
C THR A 172 24.95 -2.57 4.99
N TYR A 173 24.20 -2.72 3.89
CA TYR A 173 22.86 -2.14 3.79
C TYR A 173 21.86 -2.74 4.79
N HIS A 174 22.11 -3.94 5.31
CA HIS A 174 21.34 -4.48 6.43
C HIS A 174 21.57 -3.66 7.70
N ASP A 175 22.81 -3.22 7.96
CA ASP A 175 23.12 -2.38 9.12
C ASP A 175 22.52 -0.98 8.96
N LEU A 176 22.53 -0.43 7.74
CA LEU A 176 21.84 0.84 7.43
C LEU A 176 20.33 0.73 7.69
N LEU A 177 19.69 -0.34 7.21
CA LEU A 177 18.27 -0.56 7.46
C LEU A 177 17.98 -0.80 8.95
N GLN A 178 18.85 -1.53 9.66
CA GLN A 178 18.72 -1.71 11.10
C GLN A 178 18.85 -0.37 11.83
N HIS A 179 19.73 0.53 11.38
CA HIS A 179 19.85 1.89 11.93
C HIS A 179 18.53 2.66 11.80
N TRP A 180 17.88 2.62 10.63
CA TRP A 180 16.54 3.20 10.46
C TRP A 180 15.53 2.60 11.45
N VAL A 181 15.47 1.27 11.55
CA VAL A 181 14.53 0.60 12.47
C VAL A 181 14.77 1.03 13.92
N ASP A 182 16.03 1.07 14.35
CA ASP A 182 16.40 1.40 15.73
C ASP A 182 16.10 2.86 16.09
N ARG A 183 16.12 3.77 15.11
CA ARG A 183 15.84 5.20 15.30
C ARG A 183 14.36 5.55 15.10
N ALA A 184 13.73 5.01 14.06
CA ALA A 184 12.35 5.34 13.67
C ALA A 184 11.29 4.56 14.49
N ALA A 185 11.52 3.28 14.80
CA ALA A 185 10.52 2.49 15.52
C ALA A 185 10.19 3.04 16.92
N PRO A 186 11.16 3.55 17.72
CA PRO A 186 10.85 4.22 18.97
C PRO A 186 9.98 5.47 18.80
N ILE A 187 10.23 6.28 17.77
CA ILE A 187 9.41 7.47 17.45
C ILE A 187 7.97 7.04 17.26
N PHE A 188 7.74 6.08 16.35
CA PHE A 188 6.39 5.62 16.03
C PHE A 188 5.69 4.95 17.21
N ARG A 189 6.37 4.08 17.94
CA ARG A 189 5.78 3.36 19.08
C ARG A 189 5.51 4.26 20.27
N SER A 190 6.29 5.34 20.46
CA SER A 190 6.16 6.25 21.60
C SER A 190 4.89 7.10 21.57
N TYR A 191 4.22 7.23 20.42
CA TYR A 191 3.01 8.04 20.30
C TYR A 191 1.87 7.55 21.23
N SER A 192 1.71 6.23 21.40
CA SER A 192 0.70 5.68 22.32
C SER A 192 1.01 4.23 22.68
N ASP A 193 0.74 3.85 23.94
CA ASP A 193 0.83 2.45 24.42
C ASP A 193 -0.05 1.46 23.62
N ARG A 194 -1.05 1.95 22.89
CA ARG A 194 -1.94 1.14 22.04
C ARG A 194 -1.51 1.11 20.58
N ARG A 195 -0.52 1.90 20.18
CA ARG A 195 -0.07 2.01 18.78
C ARG A 195 0.41 0.65 18.26
N ARG A 196 -0.07 0.30 17.07
CA ARG A 196 0.37 -0.83 16.28
C ARG A 196 0.88 -0.33 14.93
N LEU A 197 1.98 -0.89 14.47
CA LEU A 197 2.56 -0.52 13.20
C LEU A 197 2.29 -1.61 12.18
N ILE A 198 2.00 -1.20 10.95
CA ILE A 198 2.05 -2.06 9.78
C ILE A 198 3.25 -1.62 8.96
N MET A 199 3.95 -2.60 8.39
CA MET A 199 5.04 -2.38 7.46
C MET A 199 4.88 -3.36 6.30
N TRP A 200 5.32 -2.95 5.11
CA TRP A 200 5.57 -3.90 4.02
C TRP A 200 6.65 -4.89 4.45
N GLU A 201 6.69 -6.06 3.81
CA GLU A 201 7.59 -7.14 4.23
C GLU A 201 9.06 -6.70 4.16
N MET A 202 9.61 -6.31 5.31
CA MET A 202 11.04 -6.31 5.57
C MET A 202 11.36 -7.62 6.25
N SER A 203 12.05 -8.52 5.52
CA SER A 203 12.55 -9.83 5.97
C SER A 203 12.72 -9.92 7.49
N SER A 204 11.72 -10.47 8.19
CA SER A 204 11.82 -10.67 9.63
C SER A 204 11.10 -11.94 10.08
N SER A 205 11.87 -12.86 10.61
CA SER A 205 11.46 -14.20 11.06
C SER A 205 10.65 -14.22 12.37
N ARG A 206 10.09 -13.09 12.81
CA ARG A 206 9.73 -12.84 14.22
C ARG A 206 8.27 -13.11 14.62
N GLY A 207 7.51 -13.89 13.86
CA GLY A 207 6.15 -14.29 14.26
C GLY A 207 5.16 -13.13 14.36
N TYR A 208 5.32 -12.12 13.50
CA TYR A 208 4.39 -11.00 13.40
C TYR A 208 3.03 -11.45 12.86
N ASP A 209 1.99 -10.71 13.21
CA ASP A 209 0.69 -10.84 12.56
C ASP A 209 0.80 -10.34 11.11
N VAL A 210 0.13 -11.04 10.19
CA VAL A 210 0.22 -10.82 8.74
C VAL A 210 -1.14 -10.41 8.19
N ILE A 211 -1.13 -9.32 7.42
CA ILE A 211 -2.22 -8.96 6.51
C ILE A 211 -1.79 -9.46 5.13
N VAL A 212 -2.50 -10.45 4.59
CA VAL A 212 -2.15 -11.05 3.30
C VAL A 212 -2.39 -10.04 2.18
N SER A 213 -1.37 -9.78 1.38
CA SER A 213 -1.45 -8.89 0.21
C SER A 213 -0.54 -9.45 -0.88
N SER A 214 -1.07 -10.33 -1.73
CA SER A 214 -0.28 -11.02 -2.75
C SER A 214 -0.52 -10.40 -4.13
N ALA A 215 0.55 -9.90 -4.75
CA ALA A 215 0.52 -9.37 -6.11
C ALA A 215 0.02 -10.39 -7.14
N ASP A 216 0.29 -11.69 -6.93
CA ASP A 216 -0.15 -12.78 -7.81
C ASP A 216 -1.65 -13.08 -7.74
N PHE A 217 -2.34 -12.57 -6.72
CA PHE A 217 -3.74 -12.91 -6.44
C PHE A 217 -4.67 -11.72 -6.38
N MET A 218 -4.27 -10.57 -5.83
CA MET A 218 -5.23 -9.53 -5.41
C MET A 218 -4.84 -8.07 -5.62
N TYR A 219 -3.72 -7.78 -6.29
CA TYR A 219 -3.41 -6.40 -6.69
C TYR A 219 -4.34 -5.99 -7.84
N LEU A 220 -5.02 -4.86 -7.68
CA LEU A 220 -6.14 -4.46 -8.51
C LEU A 220 -5.72 -3.65 -9.75
N ASP A 221 -4.52 -3.06 -9.73
CA ASP A 221 -3.88 -2.33 -10.83
C ASP A 221 -3.17 -3.24 -11.86
N CYS A 222 -2.99 -4.53 -11.55
CA CYS A 222 -2.24 -5.44 -12.41
C CYS A 222 -2.89 -5.71 -13.76
N GLY A 223 -2.05 -5.91 -14.78
CA GLY A 223 -2.47 -6.39 -16.10
C GLY A 223 -3.06 -5.33 -17.03
N HIS A 224 -2.86 -4.05 -16.72
CA HIS A 224 -3.27 -2.92 -17.56
C HIS A 224 -2.16 -2.41 -18.50
N GLY A 225 -1.05 -3.13 -18.59
CA GLY A 225 0.13 -2.76 -19.36
C GLY A 225 1.09 -1.84 -18.58
N GLY A 226 2.27 -1.58 -19.16
CA GLY A 226 3.25 -0.66 -18.61
C GLY A 226 2.93 0.79 -18.98
N TRP A 227 3.24 1.71 -18.09
CA TRP A 227 2.91 3.15 -18.23
C TRP A 227 4.12 4.03 -18.57
N VAL A 228 5.34 3.50 -18.45
CA VAL A 228 6.57 4.23 -18.79
C VAL A 228 6.61 4.51 -20.29
N THR A 229 6.98 5.74 -20.64
CA THR A 229 7.01 6.23 -22.03
C THR A 229 8.40 6.08 -22.66
N ASN A 230 8.51 6.27 -23.98
CA ASN A 230 9.74 6.07 -24.75
C ASN A 230 10.36 4.66 -24.58
N ASP A 231 9.51 3.65 -24.48
CA ASP A 231 9.93 2.26 -24.30
C ASP A 231 10.01 1.54 -25.67
N PRO A 232 11.22 1.23 -26.18
CA PRO A 232 11.40 0.61 -27.49
C PRO A 232 10.85 -0.81 -27.55
N ARG A 233 10.56 -1.45 -26.39
CA ARG A 233 9.97 -2.79 -26.36
C ARG A 233 8.63 -2.84 -27.07
N TYR A 234 7.87 -1.75 -27.15
CA TYR A 234 6.58 -1.71 -27.85
C TYR A 234 6.67 -1.52 -29.37
N ASN A 235 7.84 -1.17 -29.92
CA ASN A 235 8.01 -0.97 -31.36
C ASN A 235 8.31 -2.28 -32.09
N VAL A 236 7.36 -3.23 -32.05
CA VAL A 236 7.50 -4.58 -32.60
C VAL A 236 6.31 -4.93 -33.51
N MET A 237 6.54 -4.95 -34.82
CA MET A 237 5.47 -5.13 -35.82
C MET A 237 5.08 -6.59 -36.09
N ASN A 238 5.94 -7.55 -35.76
CA ASN A 238 5.71 -8.98 -35.95
C ASN A 238 6.22 -9.76 -34.73
N ASN A 239 5.59 -10.88 -34.39
CA ASN A 239 6.05 -11.72 -33.29
C ASN A 239 7.43 -12.34 -33.61
N PRO A 240 8.51 -11.96 -32.89
CA PRO A 240 9.86 -12.43 -33.21
C PRO A 240 10.05 -13.92 -32.91
N ASP A 241 9.31 -14.48 -31.95
CA ASP A 241 9.31 -15.90 -31.60
C ASP A 241 7.96 -16.31 -31.02
N ALA A 242 7.23 -17.17 -31.72
CA ALA A 242 5.92 -17.65 -31.29
C ALA A 242 5.95 -18.53 -30.03
N ASN A 243 7.12 -19.08 -29.67
CA ASN A 243 7.27 -19.98 -28.53
C ASN A 243 7.72 -19.26 -27.25
N THR A 244 8.17 -18.01 -27.36
CA THR A 244 8.71 -17.24 -26.24
C THR A 244 7.86 -16.01 -25.99
N PRO A 245 7.06 -15.99 -24.90
CA PRO A 245 6.33 -14.80 -24.51
C PRO A 245 7.27 -13.60 -24.34
N ASN A 246 6.81 -12.44 -24.82
CA ASN A 246 7.50 -11.16 -24.63
C ASN A 246 6.47 -10.07 -24.28
N SER A 247 6.92 -8.84 -24.05
CA SER A 247 6.04 -7.73 -23.63
C SER A 247 4.81 -7.55 -24.52
N ASN A 248 4.88 -7.84 -25.83
CA ASN A 248 3.77 -7.61 -26.77
C ASN A 248 3.01 -8.88 -27.15
N TYR A 249 3.62 -10.06 -27.01
CA TYR A 249 3.03 -11.32 -27.44
C TYR A 249 3.01 -12.31 -26.26
N LEU A 250 1.80 -12.63 -25.77
CA LEU A 250 1.53 -13.60 -24.70
C LEU A 250 2.15 -13.27 -23.32
N GLY A 251 2.94 -12.20 -23.19
CA GLY A 251 3.56 -11.78 -21.94
C GLY A 251 2.75 -10.74 -21.17
N ASN A 252 3.46 -9.93 -20.40
CA ASN A 252 2.88 -9.09 -19.36
C ASN A 252 2.46 -7.68 -19.81
N GLY A 253 2.68 -7.30 -21.08
CA GLY A 253 2.32 -5.97 -21.56
C GLY A 253 3.11 -4.83 -20.91
N GLY A 254 4.22 -5.12 -20.20
CA GLY A 254 4.94 -4.14 -19.39
C GLY A 254 4.42 -3.94 -17.96
N SER A 255 3.30 -4.57 -17.58
CA SER A 255 2.82 -4.59 -16.19
C SER A 255 3.55 -5.68 -15.42
N TRP A 256 4.35 -5.32 -14.42
CA TRP A 256 5.22 -6.27 -13.69
C TRP A 256 4.43 -7.42 -13.03
N CYS A 257 3.23 -7.12 -12.54
CA CYS A 257 2.37 -8.06 -11.84
C CYS A 257 1.24 -8.62 -12.72
N ALA A 258 1.33 -8.52 -14.05
CA ALA A 258 0.36 -9.14 -14.96
C ALA A 258 0.20 -10.66 -14.69
N PRO A 259 -0.93 -11.29 -15.08
CA PRO A 259 -2.08 -10.71 -15.78
C PRO A 259 -3.04 -9.98 -14.85
N TYR A 260 -4.12 -9.44 -15.41
CA TYR A 260 -5.25 -8.90 -14.67
C TYR A 260 -5.82 -9.93 -13.70
N LYS A 261 -6.04 -9.55 -12.45
CA LYS A 261 -6.56 -10.44 -11.41
C LYS A 261 -8.08 -10.47 -11.48
N ALA A 262 -8.63 -11.45 -12.21
CA ALA A 262 -10.07 -11.68 -12.24
C ALA A 262 -10.63 -11.99 -10.84
N TRP A 263 -11.92 -11.72 -10.61
CA TRP A 263 -12.58 -11.98 -9.31
C TRP A 263 -12.42 -13.44 -8.85
N GLN A 264 -12.39 -14.39 -9.80
CA GLN A 264 -12.17 -15.81 -9.51
C GLN A 264 -10.76 -16.07 -8.99
N ARG A 265 -9.74 -15.37 -9.50
CA ARG A 265 -8.34 -15.51 -9.04
C ARG A 265 -8.23 -15.06 -7.58
N ILE A 266 -8.85 -13.94 -7.25
CA ILE A 266 -8.93 -13.40 -5.89
C ILE A 266 -9.65 -14.40 -4.97
N TYR A 267 -10.88 -14.81 -5.33
CA TYR A 267 -11.72 -15.67 -4.49
C TYR A 267 -11.13 -17.08 -4.26
N ASN A 268 -10.39 -17.62 -5.24
CA ASN A 268 -9.79 -18.95 -5.16
C ASN A 268 -8.51 -19.00 -4.31
N TYR A 269 -8.03 -17.89 -3.76
CA TYR A 269 -6.78 -17.88 -3.01
C TYR A 269 -6.93 -18.51 -1.62
N ASP A 270 -6.38 -19.71 -1.45
CA ASP A 270 -6.25 -20.35 -0.13
C ASP A 270 -4.96 -19.88 0.55
N PHE A 271 -4.97 -18.65 1.10
CA PHE A 271 -3.76 -18.04 1.67
C PHE A 271 -3.28 -18.69 2.98
N THR A 272 -4.04 -19.64 3.54
CA THR A 272 -3.59 -20.48 4.67
C THR A 272 -3.16 -21.89 4.25
N LEU A 273 -3.11 -22.17 2.94
CA LEU A 273 -2.69 -23.48 2.44
C LEU A 273 -1.24 -23.77 2.88
N ASN A 274 -1.00 -24.98 3.38
CA ASN A 274 0.29 -25.44 3.91
C ASN A 274 0.81 -24.69 5.14
N LEU A 275 -0.01 -23.83 5.77
CA LEU A 275 0.28 -23.30 7.10
C LEU A 275 -0.14 -24.29 8.17
N THR A 276 0.65 -24.38 9.24
CA THR A 276 0.19 -24.98 10.49
C THR A 276 -0.91 -24.12 11.13
N ASP A 277 -1.74 -24.71 11.99
CA ASP A 277 -2.76 -23.96 12.74
C ASP A 277 -2.16 -22.80 13.56
N ALA A 278 -0.93 -22.97 14.06
CA ALA A 278 -0.21 -21.91 14.76
C ALA A 278 0.15 -20.75 13.84
N GLN A 279 0.63 -21.03 12.62
CA GLN A 279 0.93 -20.01 11.62
C GLN A 279 -0.34 -19.34 11.10
N ALA A 280 -1.40 -20.10 10.83
CA ALA A 280 -2.66 -19.57 10.31
C ALA A 280 -3.31 -18.57 11.28
N LYS A 281 -3.11 -18.71 12.60
CA LYS A 281 -3.59 -17.75 13.61
C LYS A 281 -2.93 -16.37 13.54
N HIS A 282 -1.76 -16.26 12.93
CA HIS A 282 -1.11 -14.97 12.70
C HIS A 282 -1.67 -14.25 11.47
N ILE A 283 -2.45 -14.93 10.62
CA ILE A 283 -3.17 -14.25 9.54
C ILE A 283 -4.38 -13.53 10.13
N ILE A 284 -4.31 -12.20 10.15
CA ILE A 284 -5.35 -11.34 10.74
C ILE A 284 -6.30 -10.72 9.71
N GLY A 285 -6.05 -10.98 8.42
CA GLY A 285 -6.88 -10.49 7.32
C GLY A 285 -6.11 -10.48 6.01
N ALA A 286 -6.69 -9.78 5.02
CA ALA A 286 -6.08 -9.53 3.74
C ALA A 286 -6.47 -8.15 3.22
N THR A 287 -5.62 -7.56 2.37
CA THR A 287 -5.84 -6.28 1.70
C THR A 287 -5.59 -6.49 0.21
N ALA A 288 -6.49 -5.96 -0.64
CA ALA A 288 -6.28 -5.88 -2.09
C ALA A 288 -5.86 -4.45 -2.45
N PRO A 289 -4.55 -4.18 -2.64
CA PRO A 289 -4.09 -2.86 -3.04
C PRO A 289 -4.60 -2.50 -4.44
N LEU A 290 -4.83 -1.21 -4.64
CA LEU A 290 -4.91 -0.61 -5.96
C LEU A 290 -3.80 0.44 -6.01
N TRP A 291 -2.66 0.10 -6.62
CA TRP A 291 -1.65 1.10 -6.94
C TRP A 291 -2.19 2.06 -8.01
N THR A 292 -1.70 3.30 -8.05
CA THR A 292 -2.39 4.42 -8.71
C THR A 292 -1.61 5.07 -9.85
N GLU A 293 -0.55 4.43 -10.35
CA GLU A 293 0.22 4.90 -11.51
C GLU A 293 -0.66 5.04 -12.77
N GLN A 294 -1.73 4.24 -12.85
CA GLN A 294 -2.75 4.29 -13.90
C GLN A 294 -4.17 4.35 -13.33
N ALA A 295 -4.36 4.94 -12.14
CA ALA A 295 -5.68 5.09 -11.53
C ALA A 295 -5.91 6.48 -10.93
N ASP A 296 -7.10 7.02 -11.18
CA ASP A 296 -7.58 8.30 -10.67
C ASP A 296 -9.11 8.24 -10.43
N ASP A 297 -9.74 9.39 -10.21
CA ASP A 297 -11.20 9.50 -10.01
C ASP A 297 -12.03 8.85 -11.13
N VAL A 298 -11.53 8.81 -12.36
CA VAL A 298 -12.23 8.24 -13.52
C VAL A 298 -12.29 6.72 -13.41
N THR A 299 -11.22 6.08 -12.94
CA THR A 299 -11.05 4.63 -13.01
C THR A 299 -11.15 3.92 -11.66
N VAL A 300 -10.89 4.59 -10.54
CA VAL A 300 -10.76 4.02 -9.19
C VAL A 300 -11.93 3.09 -8.83
N SER A 301 -13.17 3.51 -9.06
CA SER A 301 -14.35 2.70 -8.74
C SER A 301 -14.43 1.42 -9.57
N SER A 302 -14.09 1.51 -10.86
CA SER A 302 -14.17 0.38 -11.79
C SER A 302 -13.05 -0.63 -11.60
N LEU A 303 -11.87 -0.18 -11.14
CA LEU A 303 -10.76 -1.04 -10.79
C LEU A 303 -11.02 -1.75 -9.46
N LEU A 304 -11.54 -1.05 -8.45
CA LEU A 304 -11.92 -1.66 -7.17
C LEU A 304 -13.04 -2.69 -7.32
N TRP A 305 -14.14 -2.30 -7.95
CA TRP A 305 -15.39 -3.04 -7.90
C TRP A 305 -15.74 -3.73 -9.22
N PRO A 306 -16.25 -4.98 -9.19
CA PRO A 306 -16.66 -5.75 -8.01
C PRO A 306 -15.57 -6.70 -7.47
N ARG A 307 -14.32 -6.61 -7.95
CA ARG A 307 -13.23 -7.52 -7.54
C ARG A 307 -12.98 -7.50 -6.03
N ALA A 308 -13.03 -6.33 -5.40
CA ALA A 308 -12.92 -6.20 -3.95
C ALA A 308 -14.03 -6.96 -3.18
N ALA A 309 -15.22 -7.14 -3.77
CA ALA A 309 -16.30 -7.92 -3.16
C ALA A 309 -15.97 -9.43 -3.11
N ALA A 310 -15.16 -9.94 -4.03
CA ALA A 310 -14.66 -11.31 -3.99
C ALA A 310 -13.72 -11.51 -2.79
N LEU A 311 -12.80 -10.56 -2.55
CA LEU A 311 -11.94 -10.60 -1.36
C LEU A 311 -12.76 -10.47 -0.08
N ALA A 312 -13.76 -9.57 -0.08
CA ALA A 312 -14.63 -9.34 1.08
C ALA A 312 -15.31 -10.64 1.54
N GLU A 313 -15.88 -11.42 0.62
CA GLU A 313 -16.49 -12.70 1.00
C GLU A 313 -15.46 -13.75 1.43
N LEU A 314 -14.29 -13.78 0.78
CA LEU A 314 -13.19 -14.68 1.14
C LEU A 314 -12.74 -14.48 2.59
N VAL A 315 -12.55 -13.23 3.03
CA VAL A 315 -12.12 -12.96 4.42
C VAL A 315 -13.28 -12.94 5.43
N TRP A 316 -14.54 -12.82 4.97
CA TRP A 316 -15.71 -12.83 5.84
C TRP A 316 -16.23 -14.24 6.15
N SER A 317 -16.38 -15.07 5.12
CA SER A 317 -16.99 -16.41 5.25
C SER A 317 -16.24 -17.51 4.50
N GLY A 318 -15.12 -17.20 3.87
CA GLY A 318 -14.32 -18.16 3.14
C GLY A 318 -14.90 -18.54 1.77
N ASN A 319 -14.09 -19.26 1.01
CA ASN A 319 -14.42 -19.73 -0.34
C ASN A 319 -14.94 -21.19 -0.37
N ARG A 320 -15.33 -21.76 0.78
CA ARG A 320 -15.74 -23.16 0.92
C ARG A 320 -17.22 -23.32 1.26
N ASP A 321 -17.85 -24.36 0.73
CA ASP A 321 -19.21 -24.77 1.11
C ASP A 321 -19.22 -25.51 2.46
N ALA A 322 -20.42 -25.90 2.92
CA ALA A 322 -20.59 -26.67 4.16
C ALA A 322 -19.89 -28.05 4.16
N LYS A 323 -19.44 -28.54 3.00
CA LYS A 323 -18.69 -29.79 2.83
C LYS A 323 -17.18 -29.55 2.67
N GLY A 324 -16.71 -28.31 2.82
CA GLY A 324 -15.31 -27.92 2.69
C GLY A 324 -14.80 -27.81 1.24
N ARG A 325 -15.68 -27.89 0.23
CA ARG A 325 -15.31 -27.80 -1.19
C ARG A 325 -15.30 -26.35 -1.64
N LYS A 326 -14.41 -25.97 -2.57
CA LYS A 326 -14.46 -24.62 -3.15
C LYS A 326 -15.81 -24.37 -3.82
N ARG A 327 -16.43 -23.23 -3.49
CA ARG A 327 -17.76 -22.83 -3.97
C ARG A 327 -17.72 -21.64 -4.93
N THR A 328 -16.64 -21.52 -5.70
CA THR A 328 -16.45 -20.41 -6.65
C THR A 328 -17.53 -20.37 -7.73
N THR A 329 -18.04 -21.53 -8.17
CA THR A 329 -19.18 -21.57 -9.11
C THR A 329 -20.46 -20.99 -8.49
N GLU A 330 -20.70 -21.22 -7.19
CA GLU A 330 -21.86 -20.66 -6.48
C GLU A 330 -21.73 -19.13 -6.34
N MET A 331 -20.50 -18.64 -6.16
CA MET A 331 -20.20 -17.20 -6.09
C MET A 331 -20.51 -16.46 -7.39
N THR A 332 -20.52 -17.14 -8.55
CA THR A 332 -20.77 -16.52 -9.87
C THR A 332 -22.05 -15.68 -9.88
N GLN A 333 -23.21 -16.26 -9.57
CA GLN A 333 -24.47 -15.49 -9.61
C GLN A 333 -24.53 -14.43 -8.50
N ARG A 334 -23.92 -14.71 -7.33
CA ARG A 334 -23.90 -13.77 -6.21
C ARG A 334 -23.09 -12.51 -6.54
N ILE A 335 -21.88 -12.65 -7.09
CA ILE A 335 -21.05 -11.50 -7.44
C ILE A 335 -21.58 -10.72 -8.63
N ILE A 336 -22.16 -11.38 -9.64
CA ILE A 336 -22.75 -10.67 -10.80
C ILE A 336 -23.99 -9.89 -10.35
N ASN A 337 -24.85 -10.47 -9.49
CA ASN A 337 -25.95 -9.72 -8.90
C ASN A 337 -25.46 -8.57 -8.00
N PHE A 338 -24.47 -8.82 -7.14
CA PHE A 338 -23.91 -7.79 -6.26
C PHE A 338 -23.29 -6.63 -7.05
N ARG A 339 -22.70 -6.89 -8.21
CA ARG A 339 -22.22 -5.85 -9.12
C ARG A 339 -23.34 -4.93 -9.57
N GLU A 340 -24.50 -5.45 -9.98
CA GLU A 340 -25.66 -4.62 -10.35
C GLU A 340 -26.19 -3.84 -9.13
N TYR A 341 -26.14 -4.44 -7.94
CA TYR A 341 -26.49 -3.75 -6.69
C TYR A 341 -25.55 -2.57 -6.40
N LEU A 342 -24.23 -2.73 -6.59
CA LEU A 342 -23.26 -1.63 -6.46
C LEU A 342 -23.60 -0.48 -7.41
N VAL A 343 -23.89 -0.79 -8.69
CA VAL A 343 -24.29 0.22 -9.68
C VAL A 343 -25.58 0.93 -9.26
N ALA A 344 -26.59 0.19 -8.77
CA ALA A 344 -27.83 0.78 -8.27
C ALA A 344 -27.61 1.70 -7.05
N ASN A 345 -26.51 1.52 -6.31
CA ASN A 345 -26.09 2.37 -5.19
C ASN A 345 -25.11 3.49 -5.60
N GLY A 346 -24.94 3.74 -6.90
CA GLY A 346 -24.08 4.81 -7.41
C GLY A 346 -22.59 4.47 -7.49
N ILE A 347 -22.19 3.22 -7.29
CA ILE A 347 -20.81 2.77 -7.42
C ILE A 347 -20.55 2.28 -8.84
N MET A 348 -19.60 2.90 -9.55
CA MET A 348 -19.29 2.60 -10.95
C MET A 348 -18.45 1.31 -11.10
N ALA A 349 -19.04 0.17 -10.72
CA ALA A 349 -18.39 -1.13 -10.78
C ALA A 349 -18.24 -1.64 -12.23
N THR A 350 -17.08 -2.24 -12.55
CA THR A 350 -16.84 -2.80 -13.89
C THR A 350 -17.77 -3.97 -14.21
N VAL A 351 -18.04 -4.20 -15.49
CA VAL A 351 -18.85 -5.33 -15.96
C VAL A 351 -18.00 -6.60 -15.91
N LEU A 352 -18.54 -7.70 -15.37
CA LEU A 352 -17.83 -8.99 -15.30
C LEU A 352 -18.09 -9.89 -16.50
N VAL A 353 -19.33 -9.89 -17.01
CA VAL A 353 -19.82 -10.83 -18.02
C VAL A 353 -20.91 -10.17 -18.88
N PRO A 354 -21.22 -10.71 -20.08
CA PRO A 354 -22.43 -10.36 -20.79
C PRO A 354 -23.67 -10.51 -19.90
N LYS A 355 -24.61 -9.57 -19.96
CA LYS A 355 -25.84 -9.61 -19.14
C LYS A 355 -26.70 -10.85 -19.39
N TYR A 356 -26.51 -11.52 -20.54
CA TYR A 356 -27.06 -12.84 -20.82
C TYR A 356 -26.73 -13.86 -19.70
N CYS A 357 -25.49 -13.89 -19.21
CA CYS A 357 -25.03 -14.83 -18.19
C CYS A 357 -25.73 -14.62 -16.83
N LEU A 358 -26.08 -13.38 -16.50
CA LEU A 358 -26.86 -13.07 -15.30
C LEU A 358 -28.28 -13.67 -15.40
N GLN A 359 -28.90 -13.56 -16.57
CA GLN A 359 -30.28 -14.03 -16.82
C GLN A 359 -30.37 -15.54 -17.06
N HIS A 360 -29.26 -16.17 -17.44
CA HIS A 360 -29.18 -17.61 -17.73
C HIS A 360 -28.07 -18.22 -16.85
N PRO A 361 -28.38 -18.51 -15.58
CA PRO A 361 -27.39 -19.02 -14.63
C PRO A 361 -26.62 -20.21 -15.19
N HIS A 362 -25.30 -20.19 -15.02
CA HIS A 362 -24.35 -21.23 -15.47
C HIS A 362 -24.24 -21.45 -17.00
N ALA A 363 -24.98 -20.70 -17.83
CA ALA A 363 -24.87 -20.82 -19.29
C ALA A 363 -23.51 -20.37 -19.85
N CYS A 364 -22.75 -19.62 -19.05
CA CYS A 364 -21.42 -19.09 -19.40
C CYS A 364 -20.28 -19.79 -18.65
N ASP A 365 -20.56 -20.91 -17.95
CA ASP A 365 -19.52 -21.69 -17.29
C ASP A 365 -18.66 -22.42 -18.35
N LEU A 366 -17.34 -22.41 -18.16
CA LEU A 366 -16.43 -23.16 -19.05
C LEU A 366 -16.64 -24.69 -18.93
N TYR A 367 -16.98 -25.16 -17.72
CA TYR A 367 -17.24 -26.56 -17.45
C TYR A 367 -18.66 -26.73 -16.92
N GLN A 368 -19.45 -27.58 -17.57
CA GLN A 368 -20.78 -27.96 -17.06
C GLN A 368 -20.69 -28.67 -15.71
N ASN A 369 -19.59 -29.37 -15.44
CA ASN A 369 -19.33 -30.00 -14.15
C ASN A 369 -19.14 -28.93 -13.05
N GLN A 370 -20.15 -28.77 -12.21
CA GLN A 370 -20.19 -27.78 -11.12
C GLN A 370 -19.18 -28.05 -9.99
N THR A 371 -18.45 -29.17 -10.02
CA THR A 371 -17.36 -29.48 -9.09
C THR A 371 -15.99 -29.47 -9.78
N ALA A 372 -15.84 -28.80 -10.91
CA ALA A 372 -14.56 -28.72 -11.63
C ALA A 372 -13.48 -27.98 -10.82
N ILE A 373 -13.88 -27.05 -9.94
CA ILE A 373 -12.99 -26.30 -9.05
C ILE A 373 -12.77 -27.10 -7.77
N LYS A 374 -11.51 -27.33 -7.39
CA LYS A 374 -11.11 -28.14 -6.24
C LYS A 374 -10.45 -27.32 -5.15
#